data_AF-A0A9E4RL97-F1
#
_entry.id   AF-A0A9E4RL97-F1
#
_cell.length_a   1.000
_cell.length_b   1.000
_cell.length_c   1.000
_cell.angle_alpha   90.00
_cell.angle_beta   90.00
_cell.angle_gamma   90.00
#
_symmetry.space_group_name_H-M   'P 1'
#
loop_
_entity.id
_entity.type
_entity.pdbx_description
1 polymer ?
#
loop_
_entity_poly.entity_id
_entity_poly.type
_entity_poly.pdbx_seq_one_letter_code
_entity_poly.pdbx_strand_id
1 'polypeptide(L)'
;DWEAAAASAERLGVRVVCLRVGFLIGRGAPFLRPQLPLFRLGLGGPLGSGKQWWPWVHLDDVVGLYRRALEGDGMRGPVNATAPAPVRQRDFAKAVGRVLRRPALLPAPSLALKLVLGEFAIEVLDSRHVVPRAAEAAGYTFAYTELDAALGDALGGS
;
A
#
# COMPACT_ATOMS: atom_id res chain seq x y z
N ASP A 1 -16.96 -9.31 10.98
CA ASP A 1 -15.58 -8.84 11.03
C ASP A 1 -14.66 -10.05 10.98
N TRP A 2 -13.81 -10.17 9.97
CA TRP A 2 -12.98 -11.36 9.74
C TRP A 2 -11.87 -11.48 10.79
N GLU A 3 -11.39 -10.37 11.34
CA GLU A 3 -10.36 -10.37 12.38
C GLU A 3 -10.87 -11.01 13.67
N ALA A 4 -12.12 -10.71 14.03
CA ALA A 4 -12.79 -11.33 15.18
C ALA A 4 -12.98 -12.84 14.98
N ALA A 5 -13.26 -13.27 13.74
CA ALA A 5 -13.35 -14.69 13.41
C ALA A 5 -11.97 -15.38 13.52
N ALA A 6 -10.90 -14.76 13.02
CA ALA A 6 -9.54 -15.26 13.15
C ALA A 6 -9.09 -15.34 14.63
N ALA A 7 -9.39 -14.31 15.43
CA ALA A 7 -9.05 -14.25 16.85
C ALA A 7 -9.69 -15.38 17.68
N SER A 8 -10.76 -16.02 17.18
CA SER A 8 -11.36 -17.18 17.87
C SER A 8 -10.40 -18.35 18.06
N ALA A 9 -9.40 -18.50 17.19
CA ALA A 9 -8.37 -19.52 17.28
C ALA A 9 -7.42 -19.30 18.47
N GLU A 10 -7.31 -18.07 18.99
CA GLU A 10 -6.52 -17.78 20.19
C GLU A 10 -7.04 -18.57 21.41
N ARG A 11 -8.35 -18.86 21.46
CA ARG A 11 -8.96 -19.69 22.52
C ARG A 11 -8.48 -21.14 22.49
N LEU A 12 -7.93 -21.60 21.38
CA LEU A 12 -7.34 -22.93 21.22
C LEU A 12 -5.83 -22.93 21.51
N GLY A 13 -5.28 -21.84 22.04
CA GLY A 13 -3.84 -21.69 22.28
C GLY A 13 -3.02 -21.42 21.02
N VAL A 14 -3.67 -21.20 19.88
CA VAL A 14 -2.99 -20.90 18.60
C VAL A 14 -2.69 -19.41 18.52
N ARG A 15 -1.43 -19.05 18.21
CA ARG A 15 -1.04 -17.66 17.97
C ARG A 15 -1.69 -17.16 16.68
N VAL A 16 -2.38 -16.03 16.74
CA VAL A 16 -3.03 -15.40 15.59
C VAL A 16 -2.32 -14.09 15.26
N VAL A 17 -2.07 -13.85 13.97
CA VAL A 17 -1.56 -12.59 13.43
C VAL A 17 -2.42 -12.19 12.25
N CYS A 18 -3.00 -11.00 12.30
CA CYS A 18 -3.86 -10.43 11.26
C CYS A 18 -3.11 -9.30 10.56
N LEU A 19 -2.50 -9.57 9.41
CA LEU A 19 -1.82 -8.54 8.63
C LEU A 19 -2.83 -7.63 7.94
N ARG A 20 -2.76 -6.33 8.23
CA ARG A 20 -3.52 -5.26 7.58
C ARG A 20 -2.66 -4.63 6.50
N VAL A 21 -2.83 -5.11 5.27
CA VAL A 21 -1.99 -4.70 4.13
C VAL A 21 -2.40 -3.31 3.64
N GLY A 22 -1.42 -2.41 3.51
CA GLY A 22 -1.61 -1.11 2.87
C GLY A 22 -1.76 -1.21 1.35
N PHE A 23 -1.58 -0.09 0.66
CA PHE A 23 -1.54 -0.05 -0.81
C PHE A 23 -0.32 -0.81 -1.34
N LEU A 24 -0.57 -2.02 -1.85
CA LEU A 24 0.46 -2.94 -2.32
C LEU A 24 1.13 -2.48 -3.63
N ILE A 25 2.38 -2.06 -3.56
CA ILE A 25 3.21 -1.74 -4.71
C ILE A 25 3.93 -3.02 -5.16
N GLY A 26 3.72 -3.37 -6.42
CA GLY A 26 4.37 -4.51 -7.06
C GLY A 26 3.96 -4.59 -8.52
N ARG A 27 4.65 -5.42 -9.29
CA ARG A 27 4.32 -5.64 -10.70
C ARG A 27 2.87 -6.12 -10.83
N GLY A 28 2.09 -5.41 -11.65
CA GLY A 28 0.69 -5.75 -11.87
C GLY A 28 -0.27 -5.39 -10.73
N ALA A 29 0.14 -4.55 -9.77
CA ALA A 29 -0.73 -4.07 -8.69
C ALA A 29 -2.08 -3.54 -9.26
N PRO A 30 -3.23 -4.06 -8.79
CA PRO A 30 -4.54 -3.76 -9.38
C PRO A 30 -4.89 -2.28 -9.43
N PHE A 31 -4.49 -1.49 -8.42
CA PHE A 31 -4.77 -0.06 -8.38
C PHE A 31 -3.83 0.76 -9.28
N LEU A 32 -2.63 0.27 -9.59
CA LEU A 32 -1.70 0.93 -10.50
C LEU A 32 -2.10 0.72 -11.97
N ARG A 33 -2.47 -0.51 -12.33
CA ARG A 33 -2.79 -0.90 -13.71
C ARG A 33 -3.72 0.05 -14.49
N PRO A 34 -4.90 0.45 -13.98
CA PRO A 34 -5.85 1.26 -14.75
C PRO A 34 -5.36 2.70 -14.98
N GLN A 35 -4.51 3.23 -14.09
CA GLN A 35 -4.00 4.61 -14.22
C GLN A 35 -2.74 4.71 -15.10
N LEU A 36 -1.97 3.62 -15.26
CA LEU A 36 -0.71 3.65 -16.01
C LEU A 36 -0.80 4.21 -17.44
N PRO A 37 -1.84 3.92 -18.25
CA PRO A 37 -1.98 4.52 -19.58
C PRO A 37 -2.03 6.05 -19.52
N LEU A 38 -2.81 6.62 -18.59
CA LEU A 38 -2.90 8.07 -18.42
C LEU A 38 -1.57 8.67 -17.99
N PHE A 39 -0.88 8.04 -17.04
CA PHE A 39 0.45 8.48 -16.62
C PHE A 39 1.47 8.44 -17.78
N ARG A 40 1.46 7.38 -18.61
CA ARG A 40 2.34 7.25 -19.78
C ARG A 40 2.10 8.33 -20.83
N LEU A 41 0.84 8.79 -20.97
CA LEU A 41 0.43 9.89 -21.84
C LEU A 41 0.66 11.28 -21.20
N GLY A 42 1.15 11.36 -19.96
CA GLY A 42 1.30 12.63 -19.23
C GLY A 42 -0.02 13.23 -18.73
N LEU A 43 -1.09 12.44 -18.75
CA LEU A 43 -2.43 12.80 -18.27
C LEU A 43 -2.70 12.30 -16.84
N GLY A 44 -1.67 11.82 -16.15
CA GLY A 44 -1.76 11.34 -14.78
C GLY A 44 -1.74 12.46 -13.74
N GLY A 45 -2.04 12.11 -12.49
CA GLY A 45 -1.97 13.02 -11.36
C GLY A 45 -2.67 12.50 -10.12
N PRO A 46 -2.89 13.37 -9.12
CA PRO A 46 -3.44 12.96 -7.84
C PRO A 46 -4.89 12.46 -7.96
N LEU A 47 -5.28 11.54 -7.10
CA LEU A 47 -6.63 11.03 -7.00
C LEU A 47 -7.42 11.90 -6.01
N GLY A 48 -8.51 12.52 -6.47
CA GLY A 48 -9.30 13.44 -5.66
C GLY A 48 -8.49 14.67 -5.22
N SER A 49 -8.50 14.98 -3.92
CA SER A 49 -7.76 16.14 -3.37
C SER A 49 -6.23 15.96 -3.31
N GLY A 50 -5.75 14.70 -3.42
CA GLY A 50 -4.35 14.33 -3.22
C GLY A 50 -3.83 14.58 -1.79
N LYS A 51 -4.69 14.94 -0.83
CA LYS A 51 -4.32 15.23 0.57
C LYS A 51 -4.42 14.00 1.47
N GLN A 52 -5.11 12.95 1.05
CA GLN A 52 -5.24 11.73 1.84
C GLN A 52 -3.87 11.07 2.05
N TRP A 53 -3.71 10.47 3.23
CA TRP A 53 -2.58 9.61 3.52
C TRP A 53 -2.68 8.31 2.74
N TRP A 54 -1.54 7.83 2.25
CA TRP A 54 -1.42 6.66 1.40
C TRP A 54 -0.39 5.71 1.99
N PRO A 55 -0.79 4.89 2.99
CA PRO A 55 0.08 3.87 3.55
C PRO A 55 0.31 2.79 2.50
N TRP A 56 1.51 2.72 1.95
CA TRP A 56 1.90 1.79 0.89
C TRP A 56 2.81 0.69 1.45
N VAL A 57 3.01 -0.40 0.72
CA VAL A 57 3.99 -1.45 1.06
C VAL A 57 4.45 -2.14 -0.21
N HIS A 58 5.72 -2.53 -0.30
CA HIS A 58 6.21 -3.33 -1.43
C HIS A 58 5.80 -4.80 -1.30
N LEU A 59 5.59 -5.50 -2.42
CA LEU A 59 5.23 -6.92 -2.44
C LEU A 59 6.22 -7.79 -1.67
N ASP A 60 7.52 -7.57 -1.86
CA ASP A 60 8.55 -8.33 -1.15
C ASP A 60 8.47 -8.13 0.36
N ASP A 61 8.12 -6.92 0.81
CA ASP A 61 7.93 -6.65 2.23
C ASP A 61 6.68 -7.29 2.80
N VAL A 62 5.61 -7.40 2.02
CA VAL A 62 4.42 -8.16 2.44
C VAL A 62 4.77 -9.64 2.62
N VAL A 63 5.49 -10.24 1.67
CA VAL A 63 5.95 -11.63 1.76
C VAL A 63 6.87 -11.82 2.97
N GLY A 64 7.79 -10.88 3.19
CA GLY A 64 8.70 -10.88 4.34
C GLY A 64 7.95 -10.79 5.67
N LEU A 65 6.91 -9.96 5.76
CA LEU A 65 6.06 -9.84 6.94
C LEU A 65 5.25 -11.12 7.21
N TYR A 66 4.69 -11.75 6.18
CA TYR A 66 4.05 -13.07 6.34
C TYR A 66 5.03 -14.10 6.88
N ARG A 67 6.24 -14.16 6.31
CA ARG A 67 7.29 -15.07 6.79
C ARG A 67 7.65 -14.78 8.25
N ARG A 68 7.84 -13.52 8.62
CA ARG A 68 8.13 -13.10 10.00
C ARG A 68 6.99 -13.45 10.95
N ALA A 69 5.74 -13.28 10.53
CA ALA A 69 4.57 -13.64 11.32
C ALA A 69 4.46 -15.16 11.54
N LEU A 70 4.89 -15.98 10.57
CA LEU A 70 4.90 -17.44 10.69
C LEU A 70 6.06 -17.93 11.57
N GLU A 71 7.28 -17.46 11.31
CA GLU A 71 8.52 -17.97 11.92
C GLU A 71 8.84 -17.34 13.29
N GLY A 72 8.26 -16.18 13.62
CA GLY A 72 8.58 -15.44 14.83
C GLY A 72 7.43 -15.32 15.82
N ASP A 73 7.76 -15.17 17.11
CA ASP A 73 6.77 -15.02 18.19
C ASP A 73 6.50 -13.56 18.60
N GLY A 74 7.18 -12.61 17.95
CA GLY A 74 7.12 -11.18 18.25
C GLY A 74 5.88 -10.45 17.71
N MET A 75 5.01 -11.12 16.95
CA MET A 75 3.79 -10.54 16.37
C MET A 75 2.55 -11.30 16.86
N ARG A 76 1.52 -10.57 17.27
CA ARG A 76 0.21 -11.08 17.71
C ARG A 76 -0.90 -10.08 17.36
N GLY A 77 -2.09 -10.59 17.06
CA GLY A 77 -3.25 -9.76 16.74
C GLY A 77 -3.06 -8.94 15.46
N PRO A 78 -3.71 -7.76 15.36
CA PRO A 78 -3.64 -6.93 14.16
C PRO A 78 -2.26 -6.26 14.01
N VAL A 79 -1.66 -6.41 12.84
CA VAL A 79 -0.34 -5.86 12.50
C VAL A 79 -0.43 -5.14 11.15
N ASN A 80 -0.05 -3.85 11.11
CA ASN A 80 -0.04 -3.10 9.86
C ASN A 80 1.14 -3.54 8.99
N ALA A 81 0.83 -4.01 7.78
CA ALA A 81 1.80 -4.30 6.75
C ALA A 81 1.89 -3.09 5.81
N THR A 82 2.63 -2.07 6.27
CA THR A 82 2.89 -0.81 5.57
C THR A 82 4.38 -0.52 5.64
N ALA A 83 4.93 0.18 4.65
CA ALA A 83 6.26 0.77 4.76
C ALA A 83 6.29 1.79 5.92
N PRO A 84 7.48 2.09 6.51
CA PRO A 84 7.60 3.00 7.65
C PRO A 84 7.15 4.44 7.38
N ALA A 85 7.25 4.89 6.12
CA ALA A 85 6.98 6.26 5.71
C ALA A 85 5.73 6.34 4.79
N PRO A 86 4.51 6.51 5.34
CA PRO A 86 3.34 6.79 4.54
C PRO A 86 3.49 8.15 3.84
N VAL A 87 2.97 8.27 2.62
CA VAL A 87 3.05 9.50 1.83
C VAL A 87 1.68 10.12 1.64
N ARG A 88 1.62 11.39 1.21
CA ARG A 88 0.37 11.92 0.68
C ARG A 88 0.14 11.37 -0.73
N GLN A 89 -1.11 11.21 -1.10
CA GLN A 89 -1.46 10.70 -2.43
C GLN A 89 -0.88 11.58 -3.56
N ARG A 90 -0.82 12.91 -3.38
CA ARG A 90 -0.15 13.81 -4.34
C ARG A 90 1.32 13.47 -4.56
N ASP A 91 2.01 13.03 -3.50
CA ASP A 91 3.44 12.71 -3.55
C ASP A 91 3.62 11.33 -4.17
N PHE A 92 2.69 10.41 -3.92
CA PHE A 92 2.58 9.16 -4.65
C PHE A 92 2.41 9.38 -6.16
N ALA A 93 1.46 10.21 -6.58
CA ALA A 93 1.24 10.52 -7.99
C ALA A 93 2.49 11.15 -8.64
N LYS A 94 3.13 12.10 -7.95
CA LYS A 94 4.40 12.68 -8.41
C LYS A 94 5.51 11.63 -8.56
N ALA A 95 5.63 10.71 -7.62
CA ALA A 95 6.62 9.63 -7.67
C ALA A 95 6.39 8.71 -8.87
N VAL A 96 5.13 8.32 -9.15
CA VAL A 96 4.77 7.57 -10.37
C VAL A 96 5.18 8.35 -11.63
N GLY A 97 4.88 9.65 -11.69
CA GLY A 97 5.29 10.52 -12.79
C GLY A 97 6.81 10.59 -12.97
N ARG A 98 7.58 10.73 -11.88
CA ARG A 98 9.05 10.72 -11.91
C ARG A 98 9.60 9.42 -12.49
N VAL A 99 9.13 8.27 -11.97
CA VAL A 99 9.57 6.94 -12.43
C VAL A 99 9.26 6.74 -13.92
N LEU A 100 8.09 7.21 -14.38
CA LEU A 100 7.69 7.11 -15.78
C LEU A 100 8.23 8.23 -16.67
N ARG A 101 8.95 9.21 -16.12
CA ARG A 101 9.42 10.42 -16.81
C ARG A 101 8.29 11.20 -17.52
N ARG A 102 7.17 11.38 -16.82
CA ARG A 102 5.97 12.07 -17.29
C ARG A 102 5.42 13.04 -16.24
N PRO A 103 4.76 14.14 -16.64
CA PRO A 103 4.07 15.00 -15.70
C PRO A 103 2.92 14.25 -15.00
N ALA A 104 2.68 14.58 -13.73
CA ALA A 104 1.66 13.94 -12.89
C ALA A 104 0.89 15.00 -12.09
N LEU A 105 0.20 15.90 -12.79
CA LEU A 105 -0.43 17.09 -12.21
C LEU A 105 -1.95 17.13 -12.37
N LEU A 106 -2.54 16.29 -13.22
CA LEU A 106 -3.98 16.34 -13.51
C LEU A 106 -4.76 15.56 -12.44
N PRO A 107 -5.52 16.24 -11.55
CA PRO A 107 -6.29 15.55 -10.53
C PRO A 107 -7.43 14.74 -11.17
N ALA A 108 -7.55 13.46 -10.80
CA ALA A 108 -8.67 12.63 -11.20
C ALA A 108 -9.93 13.04 -10.41
N PRO A 109 -11.05 13.36 -11.08
CA PRO A 109 -12.30 13.68 -10.40
C PRO A 109 -12.80 12.51 -9.56
N SER A 110 -13.32 12.78 -8.35
CA SER A 110 -13.84 11.75 -7.44
C SER A 110 -14.94 10.90 -8.06
N LEU A 111 -15.71 11.44 -9.02
CA LEU A 111 -16.73 10.70 -9.75
C LEU A 111 -16.13 9.65 -10.69
N ALA A 112 -15.06 10.00 -11.42
CA ALA A 112 -14.34 9.07 -12.28
C ALA A 112 -13.69 7.94 -11.48
N LEU A 113 -13.20 8.25 -10.27
CA LEU A 113 -12.63 7.24 -9.37
C LEU A 113 -13.61 6.18 -8.95
N LYS A 114 -14.84 6.56 -8.59
CA LYS A 114 -15.90 5.60 -8.22
C LYS A 114 -16.28 4.68 -9.38
N LEU A 115 -16.24 5.17 -10.61
CA LEU A 115 -16.54 4.37 -11.80
C LEU A 115 -15.44 3.35 -12.12
N VAL A 116 -14.17 3.74 -11.97
CA VAL A 116 -13.03 2.89 -12.33
C VAL A 116 -12.61 1.94 -11.21
N LEU A 117 -12.67 2.41 -9.96
CA LEU A 117 -12.20 1.66 -8.78
C LEU A 117 -13.34 0.99 -8.01
N GLY A 118 -14.61 1.29 -8.33
CA GLY A 118 -15.77 0.75 -7.62
C GLY A 118 -15.71 1.05 -6.13
N GLU A 119 -15.88 0.01 -5.31
CA GLU A 119 -15.82 0.09 -3.84
C GLU A 119 -14.43 0.48 -3.32
N PHE A 120 -13.36 0.16 -4.05
CA PHE A 120 -11.98 0.53 -3.69
C PHE A 120 -11.77 2.05 -3.72
N ALA A 121 -12.62 2.81 -4.43
CA ALA A 121 -12.60 4.26 -4.40
C ALA A 121 -12.80 4.82 -2.98
N ILE A 122 -13.55 4.12 -2.11
CA ILE A 122 -13.78 4.56 -0.74
C ILE A 122 -12.50 4.38 0.07
N GLU A 123 -11.82 3.25 -0.04
CA GLU A 123 -10.53 3.01 0.65
C GLU A 123 -9.44 3.98 0.18
N VAL A 124 -9.43 4.29 -1.12
CA VAL A 124 -8.55 5.31 -1.74
C VAL A 124 -8.84 6.72 -1.24
N LEU A 125 -10.07 7.01 -0.82
CA LEU A 125 -10.48 8.32 -0.32
C LEU A 125 -10.46 8.38 1.22
N ASP A 126 -10.50 7.24 1.92
CA ASP A 126 -10.41 7.14 3.37
C ASP A 126 -8.94 7.27 3.83
N SER A 127 -8.63 8.42 4.42
CA SER A 127 -7.27 8.80 4.77
C SER A 127 -6.87 8.24 6.13
N ARG A 128 -5.99 7.22 6.16
CA ARG A 128 -5.39 6.74 7.42
C ARG A 128 -3.88 6.87 7.42
N HIS A 129 -3.34 7.61 8.39
CA HIS A 129 -1.90 7.67 8.65
C HIS A 129 -1.50 6.44 9.46
N VAL A 130 -1.11 5.37 8.77
CA VAL A 130 -0.80 4.07 9.37
C VAL A 130 0.70 3.79 9.23
N VAL A 131 1.29 3.26 10.30
CA VAL A 131 2.72 2.90 10.39
C VAL A 131 2.88 1.49 11.01
N PRO A 132 3.97 0.76 10.69
CA PRO A 132 4.13 -0.65 11.02
C PRO A 132 4.77 -0.91 12.40
N ARG A 133 4.32 -0.22 13.46
CA ARG A 133 4.95 -0.28 14.80
C ARG A 133 5.16 -1.70 15.33
N ALA A 134 4.17 -2.57 15.16
CA ALA A 134 4.25 -3.95 15.64
C ALA A 134 5.30 -4.76 14.86
N ALA A 135 5.46 -4.51 13.56
CA ALA A 135 6.48 -5.17 12.76
C ALA A 135 7.89 -4.67 13.11
N GLU A 136 8.04 -3.36 13.31
CA GLU A 136 9.30 -2.74 13.75
C GLU A 136 9.71 -3.25 15.14
N ALA A 137 8.76 -3.28 16.09
CA ALA A 137 8.99 -3.84 17.43
C ALA A 137 9.34 -5.33 17.39
N ALA A 138 8.84 -6.06 16.39
CA ALA A 138 9.22 -7.45 16.14
C ALA A 138 10.54 -7.59 15.38
N GLY A 139 11.30 -6.51 15.15
CA GLY A 139 12.61 -6.51 14.49
C GLY A 139 12.56 -6.75 12.98
N TYR A 140 11.40 -6.56 12.34
CA TYR A 140 11.32 -6.66 10.88
C TYR A 140 12.06 -5.48 10.24
N THR A 141 12.94 -5.78 9.28
CA THR A 141 13.66 -4.77 8.50
C THR A 141 13.04 -4.71 7.10
N PHE A 142 12.56 -3.53 6.73
CA PHE A 142 11.93 -3.31 5.42
C PHE A 142 12.98 -3.21 4.32
N ALA A 143 12.77 -3.95 3.23
CA ALA A 143 13.60 -3.86 2.04
C ALA A 143 13.33 -2.56 1.26
N TYR A 144 12.08 -2.08 1.27
CA TYR A 144 11.66 -0.88 0.56
C TYR A 144 11.10 0.16 1.53
N THR A 145 11.95 1.12 1.91
CA THR A 145 11.55 2.29 2.71
C THR A 145 11.27 3.52 1.86
N GLU A 146 11.86 3.59 0.66
CA GLU A 146 11.75 4.71 -0.27
C GLU A 146 10.75 4.41 -1.39
N LEU A 147 9.79 5.32 -1.56
CA LEU A 147 8.70 5.13 -2.53
C LEU A 147 9.20 5.08 -3.98
N ASP A 148 10.18 5.90 -4.34
CA ASP A 148 10.72 5.93 -5.71
C ASP A 148 11.41 4.60 -6.06
N ALA A 149 12.06 3.95 -5.09
CA ALA A 149 12.68 2.64 -5.29
C ALA A 149 11.63 1.54 -5.47
N ALA A 150 10.58 1.53 -4.63
CA ALA A 150 9.48 0.56 -4.74
C ALA A 150 8.71 0.70 -6.06
N LEU A 151 8.41 1.93 -6.48
CA LEU A 151 7.78 2.19 -7.77
C LEU A 151 8.72 1.88 -8.94
N GLY A 152 10.02 2.15 -8.77
CA GLY A 152 11.06 1.79 -9.73
C GLY A 152 11.10 0.29 -10.00
N ASP A 153 11.03 -0.56 -8.97
CA ASP A 153 10.94 -2.02 -9.15
C ASP A 153 9.62 -2.44 -9.83
N ALA A 154 8.50 -1.92 -9.31
CA ALA A 154 7.16 -2.30 -9.76
C ALA A 154 6.86 -1.87 -11.19
N LEU A 155 7.46 -0.78 -11.68
CA LEU A 155 7.19 -0.18 -12.99
C LEU A 155 8.37 -0.24 -13.96
N GLY A 156 9.60 -0.47 -13.47
CA GLY A 156 10.86 -0.41 -14.22
C GLY A 156 11.32 -1.75 -14.81
N GLY A 157 10.46 -2.75 -14.86
CA GLY A 157 10.66 -3.93 -15.70
C GLY A 157 10.35 -3.59 -17.15
N SER A 158 11.38 -3.63 -18.00
CA SER A 158 11.26 -3.69 -19.46
C SER A 158 10.52 -4.95 -19.89
#